data_AF-A0A9D7S315-F1
#
_entry.id   AF-A0A9D7S315-F1
#
_cell.length_a   1.000
_cell.length_b   1.000
_cell.length_c   1.000
_cell.angle_alpha   90.00
_cell.angle_beta   90.00
_cell.angle_gamma   90.00
#
_symmetry.space_group_name_H-M   'P 1'
#
loop_
_entity.id
_entity.type
_entity.pdbx_description
1 polymer ?
#
loop_
_entity_poly.entity_id
_entity_poly.type
_entity_poly.pdbx_seq_one_letter_code
_entity_poly.pdbx_strand_id
1 'polypeptide(L)'
;MNANEVIEAYVAEVALQLPRKQRNDVAYELHALLHEELQGRSEAAGRVADAAMTTEFLNAFGRPAEVAARYRPTLIIIDAADGHAFWRAAIVGVALIWSLGLLSALNG
;
A
#
# COMPACT_ATOMS: atom_id res chain seq x y z
N MET A 1 -27.19 6.87 -10.28
CA MET A 1 -25.96 6.07 -10.35
C MET A 1 -26.33 4.60 -10.41
N ASN A 2 -25.70 3.82 -11.27
CA ASN A 2 -25.83 2.35 -11.32
C ASN A 2 -24.65 1.66 -10.58
N ALA A 3 -24.70 0.35 -10.40
CA ALA A 3 -23.66 -0.41 -9.70
C ALA A 3 -22.25 -0.21 -10.30
N ASN A 4 -22.15 -0.20 -11.64
CA ASN A 4 -20.88 -0.06 -12.34
C ASN A 4 -20.25 1.31 -12.10
N GLU A 5 -21.04 2.39 -12.17
CA GLU A 5 -20.57 3.76 -11.90
C GLU A 5 -20.02 3.92 -10.46
N VAL A 6 -20.61 3.21 -9.49
CA VAL A 6 -20.13 3.23 -8.11
C VAL A 6 -18.78 2.52 -7.98
N ILE A 7 -18.59 1.38 -8.66
CA ILE A 7 -17.31 0.66 -8.70
C ILE A 7 -16.25 1.53 -9.40
N GLU A 8 -16.55 2.11 -10.55
CA GLU A 8 -15.62 2.94 -11.31
C GLU A 8 -15.13 4.14 -10.48
N ALA A 9 -16.04 4.83 -9.78
CA ALA A 9 -15.69 5.93 -8.89
C ALA A 9 -14.76 5.47 -7.75
N TYR A 10 -15.09 4.35 -7.11
CA TYR A 10 -14.28 3.78 -6.03
C TYR A 10 -12.87 3.38 -6.50
N VAL A 11 -12.77 2.67 -7.62
CA VAL A 11 -11.49 2.26 -8.21
C VAL A 11 -10.65 3.48 -8.60
N ALA A 12 -11.27 4.53 -9.16
CA ALA A 12 -10.58 5.77 -9.47
C ALA A 12 -9.99 6.43 -8.21
N GLU A 13 -10.74 6.47 -7.10
CA GLU A 13 -10.26 7.00 -5.82
C GLU A 13 -9.08 6.19 -5.24
N VAL A 14 -9.11 4.86 -5.37
CA VAL A 14 -7.97 4.01 -4.97
C VAL A 14 -6.76 4.31 -5.86
N ALA A 15 -6.94 4.33 -7.18
CA ALA A 15 -5.85 4.56 -8.13
C ALA A 15 -5.18 5.94 -7.97
N LEU A 16 -5.94 6.98 -7.62
CA LEU A 16 -5.40 8.31 -7.34
C LEU A 16 -4.37 8.31 -6.21
N GLN A 17 -4.49 7.37 -5.27
CA GLN A 17 -3.61 7.23 -4.13
C GLN A 17 -2.38 6.35 -4.40
N LEU A 18 -2.22 5.84 -5.62
CA LEU A 18 -1.09 4.98 -5.99
C LEU A 18 -0.03 5.74 -6.81
N PRO A 19 1.24 5.26 -6.80
CA PRO A 19 2.27 5.74 -7.72
C PRO A 19 1.79 5.62 -9.17
N ARG A 20 2.03 6.63 -10.00
CA ARG A 20 1.55 6.71 -11.41
C ARG A 20 1.78 5.42 -12.19
N LYS A 21 2.92 4.75 -11.99
CA LYS A 21 3.31 3.52 -12.68
C LYS A 21 2.43 2.30 -12.38
N GLN A 22 1.75 2.26 -11.23
CA GLN A 22 0.91 1.14 -10.78
C GLN A 22 -0.59 1.39 -10.96
N ARG A 23 -1.00 2.63 -11.27
CA ARG A 23 -2.42 3.03 -11.26
C ARG A 23 -3.30 2.19 -12.18
N ASN A 24 -2.86 2.00 -13.43
CA ASN A 24 -3.67 1.30 -14.43
C ASN A 24 -3.78 -0.19 -14.14
N ASP A 25 -2.67 -0.80 -13.71
CA ASP A 25 -2.59 -2.22 -13.39
C ASP A 25 -3.49 -2.56 -12.20
N VAL A 26 -3.31 -1.84 -11.08
CA VAL A 26 -4.14 -2.01 -9.88
C VAL A 26 -5.59 -1.64 -10.14
N ALA A 27 -5.88 -0.62 -10.97
CA ALA A 27 -7.26 -0.27 -11.30
C ALA A 27 -7.96 -1.40 -12.06
N TYR A 28 -7.27 -2.02 -13.03
CA TYR A 28 -7.83 -3.14 -13.79
C TYR A 28 -8.07 -4.37 -12.92
N GLU A 29 -7.07 -4.75 -12.11
CA GLU A 29 -7.17 -5.87 -11.17
C GLU A 29 -8.30 -5.66 -10.16
N LEU A 30 -8.32 -4.49 -9.51
CA LEU A 30 -9.32 -4.17 -8.49
C LEU A 30 -10.73 -4.13 -9.07
N HIS A 31 -10.90 -3.57 -10.27
CA HIS A 31 -12.19 -3.55 -10.94
C HIS A 31 -12.72 -4.96 -11.21
N ALA A 32 -11.88 -5.86 -11.72
CA ALA A 32 -12.26 -7.25 -11.97
C ALA A 32 -12.67 -7.97 -10.67
N LEU A 33 -11.85 -7.84 -9.61
CA LEU A 33 -12.12 -8.43 -8.30
C LEU A 33 -13.45 -7.97 -7.71
N LEU A 34 -13.71 -6.66 -7.72
CA LEU A 34 -14.94 -6.09 -7.16
C LEU A 34 -16.18 -6.54 -7.94
N HIS A 35 -16.08 -6.70 -9.26
CA HIS A 35 -17.18 -7.18 -10.08
C HIS A 35 -17.51 -8.64 -9.80
N GLU A 36 -16.49 -9.49 -9.66
CA GLU A 36 -16.65 -10.91 -9.32
C GLU A 36 -17.30 -11.08 -7.93
N GLU A 37 -16.80 -10.37 -6.91
CA GLU A 37 -17.41 -10.43 -5.57
C GLU A 37 -18.85 -9.90 -5.54
N LEU A 38 -19.12 -8.80 -6.26
CA LEU A 38 -20.47 -8.24 -6.33
C LEU A 38 -21.44 -9.17 -7.06
N GLN A 39 -20.99 -9.88 -8.09
CA GLN A 39 -21.79 -10.89 -8.77
C GLN A 39 -22.17 -12.03 -7.81
N GLY A 40 -21.21 -12.56 -7.04
CA GLY A 40 -21.50 -13.60 -6.05
C GLY A 40 -22.52 -13.15 -4.99
N ARG A 41 -22.50 -11.87 -4.59
CA ARG A 41 -23.51 -11.29 -3.68
C ARG A 41 -24.88 -11.13 -4.34
N SER A 42 -24.90 -10.72 -5.60
CA SER A 42 -26.12 -10.61 -6.40
C SER A 42 -26.83 -11.97 -6.52
N GLU A 43 -26.07 -13.02 -6.81
CA GLU A 43 -26.56 -14.40 -6.88
C GLU A 43 -27.08 -14.88 -5.52
N ALA A 44 -26.31 -14.67 -4.45
CA ALA A 44 -26.72 -15.06 -3.09
C ALA A 44 -27.99 -14.33 -2.61
N ALA A 45 -28.16 -13.07 -2.99
CA ALA A 45 -29.34 -12.27 -2.67
C ALA A 45 -30.52 -12.49 -3.62
N GLY A 46 -30.34 -13.26 -4.70
CA GLY A 46 -31.36 -13.51 -5.72
C GLY A 46 -31.85 -12.26 -6.45
N ARG A 47 -31.04 -11.19 -6.51
CA ARG A 47 -31.41 -9.92 -7.14
C ARG A 47 -30.22 -9.30 -7.85
N VAL A 48 -30.47 -8.58 -8.94
CA VAL A 48 -29.45 -7.83 -9.67
C VAL A 48 -28.79 -6.80 -8.75
N ALA A 49 -27.47 -6.68 -8.84
CA ALA A 49 -26.72 -5.68 -8.10
C ALA A 49 -27.14 -4.25 -8.49
N ASP A 50 -27.56 -3.48 -7.48
CA ASP A 50 -27.89 -2.06 -7.61
C ASP A 50 -26.83 -1.19 -6.91
N ALA A 51 -26.96 0.13 -7.05
CA ALA A 51 -26.05 1.07 -6.43
C ALA A 51 -26.05 0.97 -4.89
N ALA A 52 -27.19 0.61 -4.28
CA ALA A 52 -27.31 0.44 -2.84
C ALA A 52 -26.49 -0.78 -2.35
N MET A 53 -26.69 -1.96 -2.97
CA MET A 53 -25.89 -3.16 -2.68
C MET A 53 -24.40 -2.90 -2.86
N THR A 54 -24.05 -2.22 -3.95
CA THR A 54 -22.65 -1.91 -4.28
C THR A 54 -22.03 -0.99 -3.24
N THR A 55 -22.75 0.05 -2.81
CA THR A 55 -22.26 0.99 -1.79
C THR A 55 -22.09 0.29 -0.44
N GLU A 56 -23.05 -0.53 -0.03
CA GLU A 56 -22.95 -1.36 1.18
C GLU A 56 -21.74 -2.30 1.11
N PHE A 57 -21.55 -2.95 -0.04
CA PHE A 57 -20.39 -3.79 -0.30
C PHE A 57 -19.08 -3.03 -0.13
N LEU A 58 -18.89 -1.92 -0.83
CA LEU A 58 -17.64 -1.17 -0.80
C LEU A 58 -17.34 -0.58 0.59
N ASN A 59 -18.37 -0.18 1.33
CA ASN A 59 -18.22 0.22 2.73
C ASN A 59 -17.67 -0.90 3.60
N ALA A 60 -18.09 -2.15 3.37
CA ALA A 60 -17.56 -3.32 4.06
C ALA A 60 -16.16 -3.72 3.54
N PHE A 61 -15.86 -3.48 2.27
CA PHE A 61 -14.57 -3.79 1.64
C PHE A 61 -13.42 -2.90 2.17
N GLY A 62 -13.76 -1.65 2.52
CA GLY A 62 -12.87 -0.69 3.21
C GLY A 62 -12.77 0.64 2.49
N ARG A 63 -12.17 1.63 3.16
CA ARG A 63 -11.99 2.97 2.56
C ARG A 63 -10.96 2.92 1.43
N PRO A 64 -11.09 3.73 0.36
CA PRO A 64 -10.13 3.74 -0.74
C PRO A 64 -8.67 3.90 -0.31
N ALA A 65 -8.42 4.68 0.75
CA ALA A 65 -7.08 4.87 1.29
C ALA A 65 -6.49 3.62 1.97
N GLU A 66 -7.32 2.88 2.69
CA GLU A 66 -6.92 1.64 3.35
C GLU A 66 -6.65 0.54 2.32
N VAL A 67 -7.45 0.49 1.25
CA VAL A 67 -7.21 -0.41 0.11
C VAL A 67 -5.93 -0.03 -0.61
N ALA A 68 -5.73 1.24 -0.95
CA ALA A 68 -4.53 1.71 -1.63
C ALA A 68 -3.25 1.41 -0.83
N ALA A 69 -3.31 1.48 0.50
CA ALA A 69 -2.18 1.16 1.37
C ALA A 69 -1.69 -0.29 1.20
N ARG A 70 -2.57 -1.24 0.85
CA ARG A 70 -2.20 -2.65 0.62
C ARG A 70 -1.36 -2.86 -0.65
N TYR A 71 -1.53 -1.98 -1.64
CA TYR A 71 -0.79 -2.03 -2.91
C TYR A 71 0.51 -1.23 -2.89
N ARG A 72 0.71 -0.37 -1.88
CA ARG A 72 1.93 0.43 -1.79
C ARG A 72 3.10 -0.48 -1.42
N PRO A 73 4.25 -0.34 -2.11
CA PRO A 73 5.45 -1.05 -1.70
C PRO A 73 5.81 -0.64 -0.26
N THR A 74 6.11 -1.63 0.57
CA THR A 74 6.76 -1.36 1.86
C THR A 74 8.06 -0.62 1.56
N LEU A 75 8.18 0.62 2.02
CA LEU A 75 9.40 1.39 1.88
C LEU A 75 10.47 0.73 2.75
N ILE A 76 11.19 -0.23 2.18
CA ILE A 76 12.40 -0.77 2.77
C ILE A 76 13.49 0.29 2.54
N ILE A 77 13.84 1.01 3.60
CA ILE A 77 14.81 2.12 3.57
C ILE A 77 16.25 1.61 3.37
N ILE A 78 16.51 0.33 3.64
CA ILE A 78 17.80 -0.33 3.40
C ILE A 78 17.52 -1.60 2.61
N ASP A 79 17.85 -1.60 1.31
CA ASP A 79 17.78 -2.81 0.50
C ASP A 79 18.57 -3.94 1.18
N ALA A 80 18.04 -5.16 1.16
CA ALA A 80 18.69 -6.31 1.79
C ALA A 80 20.11 -6.55 1.25
N ALA A 81 20.38 -6.18 -0.01
CA ALA A 81 21.72 -6.25 -0.61
C ALA A 81 22.72 -5.26 0.02
N ASP A 82 22.26 -4.13 0.54
CA ASP A 82 23.10 -3.06 1.09
C ASP A 82 23.39 -3.21 2.59
N GLY A 83 22.80 -4.23 3.24
CA GLY A 83 22.92 -4.45 4.68
C GLY A 83 24.37 -4.56 5.16
N HIS A 84 25.25 -5.21 4.39
CA HIS A 84 26.66 -5.36 4.76
C HIS A 84 27.46 -4.05 4.66
N ALA A 85 27.19 -3.24 3.63
CA ALA A 85 27.87 -1.95 3.46
C ALA A 85 27.46 -0.98 4.58
N PHE A 86 26.17 -0.94 4.90
CA PHE A 86 25.63 -0.16 6.02
C PHE A 86 26.23 -0.59 7.36
N TRP A 87 26.28 -1.89 7.65
CA TRP A 87 26.83 -2.41 8.91
C TRP A 87 28.32 -2.06 9.09
N ARG A 88 29.11 -2.14 8.01
CA ARG A 88 30.52 -1.71 8.03
C ARG A 88 30.64 -0.22 8.33
N ALA A 89 29.85 0.63 7.66
CA ALA A 89 29.88 2.06 7.88
C ALA A 89 29.47 2.42 9.34
N ALA A 90 28.46 1.75 9.88
CA ALA A 90 28.01 1.95 11.26
C ALA A 90 29.12 1.59 12.28
N ILE A 91 29.79 0.45 12.10
CA ILE A 91 30.90 0.04 12.97
C ILE A 91 32.06 1.03 12.90
N VAL A 92 32.45 1.44 11.69
CA VAL A 92 33.52 2.42 11.51
C VAL A 92 33.16 3.74 12.20
N GLY A 93 31.92 4.21 12.04
CA GLY A 93 31.43 5.41 12.70
C GLY A 93 31.51 5.31 14.24
N VAL A 94 31.01 4.23 14.83
CA VAL A 94 31.07 4.00 16.29
C VAL A 94 32.52 3.92 16.78
N ALA A 95 33.39 3.18 16.07
CA ALA A 95 34.79 3.05 16.43
C ALA A 95 35.53 4.40 16.39
N LEU A 96 35.24 5.25 15.40
CA LEU A 96 35.78 6.61 15.32
C LEU A 96 35.32 7.46 16.50
N ILE A 97 34.02 7.47 16.80
CA ILE A 97 33.46 8.24 17.93
C ILE A 97 34.14 7.84 19.24
N TRP A 98 34.30 6.54 19.50
CA TRP A 98 34.95 6.04 20.71
C TRP A 98 36.44 6.36 20.74
N SER A 99 37.14 6.25 19.61
CA SER A 99 38.56 6.55 19.53
C SER A 99 38.84 8.03 19.79
N LEU A 100 38.04 8.93 19.20
CA LEU A 100 38.15 10.36 19.45
C LEU A 100 37.81 10.70 20.91
N GLY A 101 36.76 10.10 21.47
CA GLY A 101 36.40 10.28 22.88
C GLY A 101 37.50 9.82 23.84
N LEU A 102 38.09 8.65 23.58
CA LEU A 102 39.20 8.11 24.37
C LEU A 102 40.43 9.01 24.29
N LEU A 103 40.80 9.48 23.10
CA LEU A 103 41.93 10.39 22.91
C LEU A 103 41.71 11.73 23.64
N SER A 104 40.48 12.25 23.60
CA SER A 104 40.11 13.47 24.35
C SER A 104 40.22 13.26 25.86
N ALA A 105 39.87 12.08 26.38
CA ALA A 105 39.95 11.77 27.80
C ALA A 105 41.38 11.53 28.30
N LEU A 106 42.30 11.15 27.42
CA LEU A 106 43.71 10.95 27.74
C LEU A 106 44.54 12.24 27.67
N ASN A 107 44.07 13.23 26.90
CA ASN A 107 44.75 14.52 26.69
C ASN A 107 44.22 15.67 27.57
N GLY A 108 43.23 15.41 28.45
CA GLY A 108 42.67 16.38 29.40
C GLY A 108 42.87 15.92 30.83
#